data_AF-A0A6B0ZVU0-F1
#
_entry.id   AF-A0A6B0ZVU0-F1
#
_cell.length_a   1.000
_cell.length_b   1.000
_cell.length_c   1.000
_cell.angle_alpha   90.00
_cell.angle_beta   90.00
_cell.angle_gamma   90.00
#
_symmetry.space_group_name_H-M   'P 1'
#
loop_
_entity.id
_entity.type
_entity.pdbx_description
1 polymer ?
#
loop_
_entity_poly.entity_id
_entity_poly.type
_entity_poly.pdbx_seq_one_letter_code
_entity_poly.pdbx_strand_id
1 'polypeptide(L)'
;MHVDEPGSHRQTVGIDHLTGRLIRPPDRHDAPVLHANVGHSTRNSSAIDHHPAPNNTIQHRHTPALSSFCGPLSPTPLPYPRRSTGVPDVCEAHPLRRSIAIVGAGWTGAVAGRLLTDAGFAVEVMEKTEVVGGHSRAETMDGVVYEPNGAHIFHTSNETVNEFVNAHGLTRPYDHKVLTEVYLSPNDDDHESRLLSWPPQVSELRELPIWPRVEQELAALPSQPTGDNFEDYVVSMMGRTLYDLFIRDYTAKQWGRPATELSARFAPKRVELRHDGHRGLFRDRWQYFPPNGINEVIESVLSPVTVTLNTEITIDDAGRLNQDYDAVIVTAALDDFARCPGELEWRGIEMVSQYHPTAESGGVVTPAYVTNRPSMRVPYTRTVETKHATGQQIGGTVVSEEMPGAPRRHYPVLTADGANERRNAELAEKVAGCFDIPVYFAGRLATYRYINQDEAIADAMAVADRVAEELSG
;
A
#
# COMPACT_ATOMS: atom_id res chain seq x y z
N MET A 1 36.09 12.82 -3.22
CA MET A 1 35.82 11.64 -2.37
C MET A 1 35.35 12.13 -1.01
N HIS A 2 34.09 12.54 -0.96
CA HIS A 2 33.29 12.80 0.23
C HIS A 2 31.89 12.27 -0.11
N VAL A 3 31.18 11.72 0.87
CA VAL A 3 29.82 11.22 0.72
C VAL A 3 29.00 11.93 1.79
N ASP A 4 27.98 12.68 1.38
CA ASP A 4 27.14 13.46 2.28
C ASP A 4 25.95 12.62 2.76
N GLU A 5 25.76 12.55 4.08
CA GLU A 5 24.55 11.97 4.69
C GLU A 5 23.50 13.07 4.94
N PRO A 6 22.29 12.99 4.35
CA PRO A 6 21.26 14.00 4.56
C PRO A 6 20.48 13.78 5.88
N GLY A 7 20.91 14.49 6.93
CA GLY A 7 20.01 15.24 7.82
C GLY A 7 19.04 14.47 8.73
N SER A 8 19.51 14.06 9.91
CA SER A 8 18.61 13.70 11.03
C SER A 8 18.13 14.97 11.77
N HIS A 9 16.91 15.42 11.45
CA HIS A 9 16.32 16.61 12.09
C HIS A 9 15.86 16.37 13.54
N ARG A 10 16.79 16.58 14.48
CA ARG A 10 16.45 16.77 15.91
C ARG A 10 15.70 18.08 16.10
N GLN A 11 14.53 18.06 16.74
CA GLN A 11 13.97 19.22 17.42
C GLN A 11 13.86 18.96 18.92
N THR A 12 14.62 19.74 19.70
CA THR A 12 14.53 19.79 21.15
C THR A 12 13.34 20.66 21.56
N VAL A 13 12.34 20.06 22.21
CA VAL A 13 11.25 20.82 22.83
C VAL A 13 11.71 21.31 24.21
N GLY A 14 11.75 22.63 24.40
CA GLY A 14 12.01 23.23 25.71
C GLY A 14 10.81 23.10 26.64
N ILE A 15 11.07 22.86 27.93
CA ILE A 15 10.03 22.92 28.96
C ILE A 15 9.77 24.38 29.28
N ASP A 16 8.51 24.81 29.20
CA ASP A 16 8.06 26.08 29.74
C ASP A 16 6.87 25.87 30.67
N HIS A 17 6.92 26.48 31.85
CA HIS A 17 5.86 26.40 32.86
C HIS A 17 5.23 27.79 33.01
N LEU A 18 3.88 27.88 33.06
CA LEU A 18 3.14 28.58 34.13
C LEU A 18 1.60 28.64 33.87
N THR A 19 0.86 28.04 34.81
CA THR A 19 -0.44 28.49 35.39
C THR A 19 -1.47 29.30 34.57
N GLY A 20 -2.67 28.75 34.41
CA GLY A 20 -3.93 29.48 34.15
C GLY A 20 -5.16 28.64 34.52
N ARG A 21 -6.22 29.22 35.10
CA ARG A 21 -7.43 28.50 35.58
C ARG A 21 -8.69 28.82 34.76
N LEU A 22 -9.60 27.83 34.72
CA LEU A 22 -10.94 27.85 34.11
C LEU A 22 -11.89 28.95 34.62
N ILE A 23 -12.72 29.51 33.72
CA ILE A 23 -14.08 30.02 34.00
C ILE A 23 -15.02 29.66 32.81
N ARG A 24 -16.31 29.41 33.09
CA ARG A 24 -17.46 29.12 32.19
C ARG A 24 -18.77 29.56 32.91
N PRO A 25 -19.97 29.57 32.28
CA PRO A 25 -20.32 29.53 30.86
C PRO A 25 -20.78 30.95 30.40
N PRO A 26 -22.05 31.37 30.14
CA PRO A 26 -23.38 30.72 30.01
C PRO A 26 -23.97 30.72 28.57
N ASP A 27 -25.20 30.22 28.42
CA ASP A 27 -25.94 30.03 27.15
C ASP A 27 -26.76 31.25 26.67
N ARG A 28 -27.31 31.15 25.44
CA ARG A 28 -28.73 31.44 25.08
C ARG A 28 -29.08 31.21 23.58
N HIS A 29 -30.12 30.41 23.32
CA HIS A 29 -31.09 30.46 22.17
C HIS A 29 -30.57 30.35 20.70
N ASP A 30 -31.29 29.75 19.72
CA ASP A 30 -32.55 28.97 19.74
C ASP A 30 -32.72 28.07 18.48
N ALA A 31 -33.45 26.96 18.66
CA ALA A 31 -34.35 26.25 17.73
C ALA A 31 -33.85 25.57 16.40
N PRO A 32 -34.50 24.46 15.97
CA PRO A 32 -34.18 23.72 14.72
C PRO A 32 -35.12 24.03 13.54
N VAL A 33 -34.77 23.53 12.34
CA VAL A 33 -35.62 23.54 11.12
C VAL A 33 -35.86 22.11 10.63
N LEU A 34 -37.06 21.84 10.13
CA LEU A 34 -37.54 20.54 9.64
C LEU A 34 -38.06 20.64 8.18
N HIS A 35 -38.42 19.48 7.63
CA HIS A 35 -38.93 19.21 6.27
C HIS A 35 -37.84 19.20 5.17
N ALA A 36 -37.59 18.13 4.41
CA ALA A 36 -38.40 17.05 3.80
C ALA A 36 -38.84 17.34 2.36
N ASN A 37 -38.45 16.45 1.45
CA ASN A 37 -39.07 16.25 0.14
C ASN A 37 -38.88 14.79 -0.27
N VAL A 38 -39.96 14.09 -0.62
CA VAL A 38 -39.94 12.69 -1.05
C VAL A 38 -40.22 12.65 -2.55
N GLY A 39 -39.24 12.22 -3.34
CA GLY A 39 -39.38 11.98 -4.77
C GLY A 39 -39.26 10.49 -5.09
N HIS A 40 -40.38 9.83 -5.38
CA HIS A 40 -40.32 8.48 -5.96
C HIS A 40 -39.87 8.54 -7.43
N SER A 41 -38.97 7.63 -7.81
CA SER A 41 -38.75 7.23 -9.19
C SER A 41 -38.72 5.71 -9.26
N THR A 42 -39.26 5.13 -10.33
CA THR A 42 -39.53 3.69 -10.44
C THR A 42 -38.42 2.92 -11.15
N ARG A 43 -38.23 1.67 -10.70
CA ARG A 43 -37.49 0.56 -11.33
C ARG A 43 -37.16 0.74 -12.82
N ASN A 44 -35.89 0.56 -13.16
CA ASN A 44 -35.47 -0.54 -14.06
C ASN A 44 -33.94 -0.65 -14.10
N SER A 45 -33.41 -1.82 -13.76
CA SER A 45 -32.07 -2.27 -14.13
C SER A 45 -32.18 -3.73 -14.59
N SER A 46 -31.93 -3.96 -15.88
CA SER A 46 -31.75 -5.30 -16.44
C SER A 46 -30.42 -5.88 -15.95
N ALA A 47 -30.38 -7.18 -15.67
CA ALA A 47 -29.10 -7.87 -15.51
C ALA A 47 -28.26 -7.72 -16.79
N ILE A 48 -26.97 -7.45 -16.62
CA ILE A 48 -25.98 -7.48 -17.70
C ILE A 48 -25.18 -8.77 -17.51
N ASP A 49 -25.15 -9.59 -18.55
CA ASP A 49 -24.51 -10.90 -18.54
C ASP A 49 -23.00 -10.74 -18.82
N HIS A 50 -22.14 -11.25 -17.94
CA HIS A 50 -20.70 -11.06 -18.00
C HIS A 50 -20.00 -12.31 -18.56
N HIS A 51 -20.02 -12.46 -19.88
CA HIS A 51 -19.11 -13.35 -20.59
C HIS A 51 -17.83 -12.58 -21.00
N PRO A 52 -16.64 -12.96 -20.50
CA PRO A 52 -15.38 -12.37 -20.95
C PRO A 52 -15.01 -12.86 -22.35
N ALA A 53 -14.53 -11.95 -23.21
CA ALA A 53 -13.93 -12.28 -24.50
C ALA A 53 -12.39 -12.37 -24.36
N PRO A 54 -11.71 -13.35 -24.97
CA PRO A 54 -10.28 -13.58 -24.78
C PRO A 54 -9.41 -12.62 -25.60
N ASN A 55 -9.20 -11.40 -25.06
CA ASN A 55 -8.10 -10.52 -25.47
C ASN A 55 -7.17 -10.32 -24.26
N ASN A 56 -5.98 -10.92 -24.27
CA ASN A 56 -5.00 -10.82 -23.17
C ASN A 56 -4.24 -9.49 -23.13
N THR A 57 -4.76 -8.44 -23.77
CA THR A 57 -4.13 -7.11 -23.86
C THR A 57 -5.13 -6.06 -23.39
N ILE A 58 -4.69 -5.14 -22.53
CA ILE A 58 -5.55 -4.10 -21.99
C ILE A 58 -5.96 -3.12 -23.11
N GLN A 59 -7.26 -3.04 -23.40
CA GLN A 59 -7.81 -1.98 -24.24
C GLN A 59 -8.19 -0.79 -23.36
N HIS A 60 -7.29 0.19 -23.25
CA HIS A 60 -7.50 1.39 -22.45
C HIS A 60 -8.76 2.15 -22.91
N ARG A 61 -9.65 2.48 -21.97
CA ARG A 61 -10.90 3.19 -22.26
C ARG A 61 -10.63 4.66 -22.49
N HIS A 62 -10.78 5.13 -23.73
CA HIS A 62 -10.84 6.57 -24.01
C HIS A 62 -12.15 7.17 -23.49
N THR A 63 -12.13 7.74 -22.30
CA THR A 63 -13.27 8.44 -21.69
C THR A 63 -13.63 9.69 -22.49
N PRO A 64 -14.85 9.82 -23.07
CA PRO A 64 -15.28 11.05 -23.73
C PRO A 64 -15.57 12.14 -22.70
N ALA A 65 -15.07 13.36 -22.93
CA ALA A 65 -15.41 14.50 -22.09
C ALA A 65 -16.90 14.86 -22.24
N LEU A 66 -17.70 14.63 -21.20
CA LEU A 66 -19.09 15.07 -21.14
C LEU A 66 -19.16 16.60 -21.09
N SER A 67 -19.93 17.19 -22.00
CA SER A 67 -20.07 18.64 -22.12
C SER A 67 -21.43 19.13 -21.58
N SER A 68 -21.39 20.24 -20.85
CA SER A 68 -22.57 20.98 -20.41
C SER A 68 -22.30 22.49 -20.44
N PHE A 69 -23.33 23.26 -20.81
CA PHE A 69 -23.31 24.72 -20.94
C PHE A 69 -23.30 25.39 -19.53
N CYS A 70 -22.94 26.65 -19.32
CA CYS A 70 -22.82 27.80 -20.25
C CYS A 70 -21.91 28.90 -19.68
N GLY A 71 -21.30 29.75 -20.52
CA GLY A 71 -20.64 30.99 -20.09
C GLY A 71 -19.66 31.58 -21.13
N PRO A 72 -19.86 32.82 -21.63
CA PRO A 72 -18.99 33.37 -22.68
C PRO A 72 -17.79 34.16 -22.11
N LEU A 73 -16.58 33.63 -22.29
CA LEU A 73 -15.34 34.40 -22.22
C LEU A 73 -14.54 34.13 -23.51
N SER A 74 -14.19 35.19 -24.24
CA SER A 74 -13.51 35.09 -25.53
C SER A 74 -12.04 34.68 -25.38
N PRO A 75 -11.60 33.55 -25.97
CA PRO A 75 -10.18 33.24 -26.11
C PRO A 75 -9.62 33.86 -27.40
N THR A 76 -8.57 34.65 -27.28
CA THR A 76 -7.78 35.13 -28.43
C THR A 76 -7.13 33.93 -29.12
N PRO A 77 -7.29 33.71 -30.44
CA PRO A 77 -6.74 32.53 -31.09
C PRO A 77 -5.21 32.63 -31.22
N LEU A 78 -4.51 31.67 -30.60
CA LEU A 78 -3.09 31.44 -30.89
C LEU A 78 -2.92 30.90 -32.34
N PRO A 79 -1.88 31.31 -33.07
CA PRO A 79 -1.74 30.97 -34.49
C PRO A 79 -1.27 29.52 -34.67
N TYR A 80 -2.17 28.62 -35.06
CA TYR A 80 -1.79 27.33 -35.62
C TYR A 80 -1.00 27.53 -36.93
N PRO A 81 0.22 26.96 -37.07
CA PRO A 81 0.89 26.90 -38.36
C PRO A 81 0.08 26.02 -39.33
N ARG A 82 -0.05 26.47 -40.58
CA ARG A 82 -0.79 25.71 -41.61
C ARG A 82 -0.07 24.41 -41.92
N ARG A 83 -0.81 23.28 -41.99
CA ARG A 83 -0.29 22.04 -42.55
C ARG A 83 0.13 22.27 -44.01
N SER A 84 1.40 22.02 -44.30
CA SER A 84 1.88 21.93 -45.68
C SER A 84 1.38 20.62 -46.31
N THR A 85 0.83 20.68 -47.52
CA THR A 85 0.50 19.49 -48.31
C THR A 85 1.75 19.03 -49.08
N GLY A 86 2.71 18.46 -48.36
CA GLY A 86 3.84 17.73 -48.92
C GLY A 86 3.70 16.23 -48.64
N VAL A 87 4.00 15.40 -49.64
CA VAL A 87 4.16 13.95 -49.46
C VAL A 87 5.60 13.69 -49.00
N PRO A 88 5.83 13.13 -47.80
CA PRO A 88 7.16 12.70 -47.40
C PRO A 88 7.42 11.28 -47.92
N ASP A 89 7.97 11.17 -49.13
CA ASP A 89 8.46 9.90 -49.68
C ASP A 89 9.91 9.66 -49.25
N VAL A 90 10.08 9.42 -47.94
CA VAL A 90 11.30 8.88 -47.35
C VAL A 90 10.90 7.97 -46.19
N CYS A 91 11.24 6.68 -46.27
CA CYS A 91 11.27 5.82 -45.09
C CYS A 91 12.48 6.19 -44.23
N GLU A 92 12.38 7.26 -43.46
CA GLU A 92 13.33 7.53 -42.38
C GLU A 92 13.19 6.41 -41.34
N ALA A 93 14.13 5.46 -41.41
CA ALA A 93 14.31 4.45 -40.38
C ALA A 93 14.58 5.19 -39.06
N HIS A 94 13.54 5.32 -38.24
CA HIS A 94 13.68 5.77 -36.87
C HIS A 94 14.69 4.82 -36.21
N PRO A 95 15.66 5.33 -35.42
CA PRO A 95 16.54 4.46 -34.67
C PRO A 95 15.67 3.50 -33.86
N LEU A 96 15.95 2.20 -33.96
CA LEU A 96 15.15 1.17 -33.30
C LEU A 96 15.08 1.52 -31.80
N ARG A 97 13.87 1.82 -31.33
CA ARG A 97 13.63 2.08 -29.91
C ARG A 97 14.01 0.81 -29.15
N ARG A 98 14.99 0.89 -28.25
CA ARG A 98 15.39 -0.28 -27.46
C ARG A 98 14.17 -0.85 -26.72
N SER A 99 14.00 -2.16 -26.78
CA SER A 99 12.85 -2.86 -26.22
C SER A 99 13.11 -3.33 -24.79
N ILE A 100 12.15 -3.12 -23.89
CA ILE A 100 12.30 -3.42 -22.46
C ILE A 100 11.13 -4.28 -21.98
N ALA A 101 11.46 -5.46 -21.47
CA ALA A 101 10.53 -6.37 -20.82
C ALA A 101 10.40 -6.02 -19.33
N ILE A 102 9.18 -5.97 -18.80
CA ILE A 102 8.91 -5.73 -17.38
C ILE A 102 8.02 -6.83 -16.83
N VAL A 103 8.46 -7.51 -15.77
CA VAL A 103 7.73 -8.63 -15.16
C VAL A 103 6.96 -8.15 -13.94
N GLY A 104 5.62 -8.14 -14.03
CA GLY A 104 4.64 -7.80 -13.00
C GLY A 104 4.04 -6.40 -13.14
N ALA A 105 2.71 -6.29 -13.18
CA ALA A 105 1.97 -5.03 -13.30
C ALA A 105 1.53 -4.44 -11.94
N GLY A 106 2.30 -4.68 -10.88
CA GLY A 106 2.21 -3.93 -9.63
C GLY A 106 2.79 -2.52 -9.76
N TRP A 107 2.69 -1.71 -8.70
CA TRP A 107 3.19 -0.31 -8.68
C TRP A 107 4.56 -0.12 -9.33
N THR A 108 5.55 -0.95 -8.99
CA THR A 108 6.92 -0.80 -9.51
C THR A 108 7.00 -1.01 -11.02
N GLY A 109 6.43 -2.10 -11.54
CA GLY A 109 6.44 -2.35 -12.99
C GLY A 109 5.59 -1.37 -13.78
N ALA A 110 4.44 -0.95 -13.22
CA ALA A 110 3.57 0.05 -13.83
C ALA A 110 4.25 1.42 -13.96
N VAL A 111 4.87 1.92 -12.88
CA VAL A 111 5.55 3.22 -12.90
C VAL A 111 6.83 3.18 -13.72
N ALA A 112 7.65 2.13 -13.58
CA ALA A 112 8.87 2.02 -14.38
C ALA A 112 8.55 1.93 -15.87
N GLY A 113 7.55 1.12 -16.25
CA GLY A 113 7.12 0.99 -17.64
C GLY A 113 6.51 2.28 -18.21
N ARG A 114 5.79 3.04 -17.38
CA ARG A 114 5.32 4.37 -17.75
C ARG A 114 6.47 5.34 -18.03
N LEU A 115 7.40 5.50 -17.09
CA LEU A 115 8.51 6.44 -17.21
C LEU A 115 9.43 6.10 -18.41
N LEU A 116 9.71 4.82 -18.65
CA LEU A 116 10.47 4.36 -19.81
C LEU A 116 9.72 4.57 -21.14
N THR A 117 8.39 4.44 -21.15
CA THR A 117 7.57 4.75 -22.34
C THR A 117 7.57 6.25 -22.64
N ASP A 118 7.44 7.09 -21.61
CA ASP A 118 7.49 8.56 -21.74
C ASP A 118 8.90 9.03 -22.14
N ALA A 119 9.96 8.33 -21.73
CA ALA A 119 11.35 8.52 -22.18
C ALA A 119 11.61 8.00 -23.62
N GLY A 120 10.65 7.32 -24.24
CA GLY A 120 10.69 6.94 -25.66
C GLY A 120 11.13 5.50 -25.97
N PHE A 121 11.35 4.65 -24.97
CA PHE A 121 11.64 3.22 -25.17
C PHE A 121 10.40 2.46 -25.70
N ALA A 122 10.60 1.20 -26.12
CA ALA A 122 9.52 0.29 -26.46
C ALA A 122 9.29 -0.69 -25.30
N VAL A 123 8.23 -0.49 -24.51
CA VAL A 123 8.02 -1.24 -23.27
C VAL A 123 6.85 -2.22 -23.38
N GLU A 124 7.05 -3.43 -22.85
CA GLU A 124 5.98 -4.39 -22.55
C GLU A 124 6.01 -4.80 -21.06
N VAL A 125 4.87 -4.64 -20.37
CA VAL A 125 4.64 -5.13 -19.01
C VAL A 125 3.85 -6.43 -19.09
N MET A 126 4.47 -7.54 -18.67
CA MET A 126 3.85 -8.86 -18.61
C MET A 126 3.37 -9.16 -17.18
N GLU A 127 2.09 -9.49 -17.03
CA GLU A 127 1.44 -9.77 -15.75
C GLU A 127 0.85 -11.17 -15.74
N LYS A 128 1.14 -11.92 -14.67
CA LYS A 128 0.73 -13.32 -14.52
C LYS A 128 -0.78 -13.50 -14.38
N THR A 129 -1.48 -12.50 -13.84
CA THR A 129 -2.92 -12.55 -13.58
C THR A 129 -3.75 -11.80 -14.64
N GLU A 130 -5.07 -11.89 -14.54
CA GLU A 130 -6.03 -11.25 -15.47
C GLU A 130 -6.27 -9.76 -15.18
N VAL A 131 -5.62 -9.17 -14.16
CA VAL A 131 -5.79 -7.78 -13.73
C VAL A 131 -4.49 -7.19 -13.21
N VAL A 132 -4.32 -5.87 -13.38
CA VAL A 132 -3.15 -5.12 -12.90
C VAL A 132 -3.23 -4.79 -11.41
N GLY A 133 -2.15 -4.22 -10.87
CA GLY A 133 -2.07 -3.67 -9.52
C GLY A 133 -1.40 -4.56 -8.48
N GLY A 134 -1.18 -5.84 -8.79
CA GLY A 134 -0.53 -6.80 -7.90
C GLY A 134 -1.25 -6.89 -6.55
N HIS A 135 -0.49 -6.85 -5.44
CA HIS A 135 -1.08 -6.86 -4.09
C HIS A 135 -2.02 -5.67 -3.84
N SER A 136 -1.76 -4.48 -4.37
CA SER A 136 -2.59 -3.31 -4.07
C SER A 136 -3.94 -3.29 -4.79
N ARG A 137 -4.19 -4.22 -5.72
CA ARG A 137 -5.45 -4.29 -6.47
C ARG A 137 -6.66 -4.40 -5.55
N ALA A 138 -7.76 -3.80 -5.96
CA ALA A 138 -9.08 -3.98 -5.37
C ALA A 138 -9.98 -4.85 -6.26
N GLU A 139 -11.02 -5.41 -5.65
CA GLU A 139 -12.07 -6.22 -6.29
C GLU A 139 -13.45 -5.71 -5.83
N THR A 140 -14.54 -6.23 -6.40
CA THR A 140 -15.91 -5.86 -5.98
C THR A 140 -16.77 -7.08 -5.65
N MET A 141 -17.57 -6.95 -4.58
CA MET A 141 -18.53 -7.96 -4.14
C MET A 141 -19.86 -7.26 -3.86
N ASP A 142 -20.92 -7.64 -4.57
CA ASP A 142 -22.24 -6.97 -4.55
C ASP A 142 -22.18 -5.43 -4.72
N GLY A 143 -21.20 -4.96 -5.50
CA GLY A 143 -20.94 -3.53 -5.76
C GLY A 143 -20.08 -2.81 -4.71
N VAL A 144 -19.76 -3.46 -3.58
CA VAL A 144 -18.83 -2.94 -2.58
C VAL A 144 -17.40 -3.19 -3.04
N VAL A 145 -16.56 -2.15 -3.06
CA VAL A 145 -15.11 -2.28 -3.34
C VAL A 145 -14.42 -2.84 -2.10
N TYR A 146 -13.63 -3.90 -2.24
CA TYR A 146 -12.82 -4.50 -1.17
C TYR A 146 -11.39 -4.81 -1.63
N GLU A 147 -10.49 -5.08 -0.69
CA GLU A 147 -9.07 -5.32 -0.96
C GLU A 147 -8.66 -6.78 -0.64
N PRO A 148 -8.55 -7.66 -1.66
CA PRO A 148 -8.33 -9.10 -1.51
C PRO A 148 -6.97 -9.52 -0.93
N ASN A 149 -6.00 -8.60 -0.88
CA ASN A 149 -4.63 -8.85 -0.39
C ASN A 149 -4.28 -8.01 0.86
N GLY A 150 -5.29 -7.66 1.65
CA GLY A 150 -5.16 -6.88 2.89
C GLY A 150 -5.17 -5.37 2.66
N ALA A 151 -5.31 -4.61 3.76
CA ALA A 151 -5.56 -3.18 3.71
C ALA A 151 -4.38 -2.37 3.14
N HIS A 152 -4.67 -1.56 2.12
CA HIS A 152 -3.80 -0.63 1.44
C HIS A 152 -4.29 0.81 1.66
N ILE A 153 -3.37 1.68 2.07
CA ILE A 153 -3.58 3.12 2.19
C ILE A 153 -2.34 3.77 1.62
N PHE A 154 -2.51 4.69 0.67
CA PHE A 154 -1.40 5.45 0.16
C PHE A 154 -1.02 6.53 1.16
N HIS A 155 0.26 6.60 1.52
CA HIS A 155 0.84 7.66 2.34
C HIS A 155 2.23 7.99 1.82
N THR A 156 2.63 9.26 1.81
CA THR A 156 4.02 9.66 1.55
C THR A 156 4.33 11.07 2.05
N SER A 157 5.61 11.32 2.25
CA SER A 157 6.19 12.66 2.41
C SER A 157 7.15 13.04 1.27
N ASN A 158 7.29 12.19 0.24
CA ASN A 158 8.06 12.47 -0.97
C ASN A 158 7.21 13.28 -1.97
N GLU A 159 7.66 14.50 -2.30
CA GLU A 159 6.91 15.43 -3.15
C GLU A 159 6.81 14.94 -4.60
N THR A 160 7.88 14.38 -5.18
CA THR A 160 7.87 13.80 -6.55
C THR A 160 6.92 12.61 -6.67
N VAL A 161 6.90 11.72 -5.67
CA VAL A 161 5.98 10.56 -5.64
C VAL A 161 4.53 11.04 -5.47
N ASN A 162 4.29 12.04 -4.63
CA ASN A 162 3.00 12.68 -4.48
C ASN A 162 2.51 13.33 -5.79
N GLU A 163 3.34 14.13 -6.46
CA GLU A 163 3.01 14.79 -7.73
C GLU A 163 2.64 13.76 -8.81
N PHE A 164 3.43 12.68 -8.93
CA PHE A 164 3.19 11.59 -9.86
C PHE A 164 1.80 10.93 -9.64
N VAL A 165 1.46 10.51 -8.42
CA VAL A 165 0.18 9.81 -8.19
C VAL A 165 -1.03 10.75 -8.30
N ASN A 166 -0.88 12.04 -7.98
CA ASN A 166 -1.93 13.04 -8.20
C ASN A 166 -2.21 13.23 -9.70
N ALA A 167 -1.18 13.23 -10.56
CA ALA A 167 -1.34 13.28 -12.02
C ALA A 167 -2.13 12.08 -12.59
N HIS A 168 -2.11 10.94 -11.88
CA HIS A 168 -2.90 9.75 -12.20
C HIS A 168 -4.23 9.63 -11.42
N GLY A 169 -4.63 10.67 -10.70
CA GLY A 169 -5.95 10.80 -10.07
C GLY A 169 -6.04 10.38 -8.61
N LEU A 170 -4.97 9.84 -8.00
CA LEU A 170 -4.93 9.50 -6.57
C LEU A 170 -4.79 10.76 -5.71
N THR A 171 -5.92 11.43 -5.52
CA THR A 171 -6.00 12.82 -5.04
C THR A 171 -6.83 12.99 -3.77
N ARG A 172 -7.72 12.03 -3.45
CA ARG A 172 -8.70 12.16 -2.36
C ARG A 172 -8.05 11.92 -0.98
N PRO A 173 -8.00 12.93 -0.08
CA PRO A 173 -7.37 12.78 1.22
C PRO A 173 -8.06 11.74 2.12
N TYR A 174 -7.27 10.98 2.86
CA TYR A 174 -7.77 10.02 3.85
C TYR A 174 -6.79 9.83 5.02
N ASP A 175 -7.18 10.34 6.20
CA ASP A 175 -6.44 10.19 7.47
C ASP A 175 -6.83 8.87 8.15
N HIS A 176 -6.09 7.81 7.79
CA HIS A 176 -6.35 6.45 8.23
C HIS A 176 -6.09 6.24 9.71
N LYS A 177 -7.06 5.64 10.42
CA LYS A 177 -6.96 5.30 11.85
C LYS A 177 -7.20 3.81 12.03
N VAL A 178 -6.45 3.22 12.95
CA VAL A 178 -6.53 1.81 13.33
C VAL A 178 -6.97 1.72 14.78
N LEU A 179 -7.87 0.80 15.08
CA LEU A 179 -8.21 0.40 16.45
C LEU A 179 -7.58 -0.97 16.75
N THR A 180 -7.35 -1.25 18.02
CA THR A 180 -6.93 -2.57 18.51
C THR A 180 -7.86 -3.00 19.62
N GLU A 181 -8.38 -4.22 19.53
CA GLU A 181 -9.11 -4.86 20.62
C GLU A 181 -8.13 -5.63 21.51
N VAL A 182 -8.00 -5.21 22.76
CA VAL A 182 -7.17 -5.89 23.77
C VAL A 182 -8.04 -6.48 24.87
N TYR A 183 -7.64 -7.61 25.44
CA TYR A 183 -8.24 -8.19 26.64
C TYR A 183 -7.38 -7.79 27.84
N LEU A 184 -7.99 -7.19 28.87
CA LEU A 184 -7.23 -6.60 29.98
C LEU A 184 -6.80 -7.62 31.04
N SER A 185 -7.51 -8.74 31.12
CA SER A 185 -7.18 -9.84 32.02
C SER A 185 -6.26 -10.87 31.33
N PRO A 186 -5.18 -11.31 32.00
CA PRO A 186 -4.34 -12.41 31.51
C PRO A 186 -4.98 -13.80 31.72
N ASN A 187 -6.12 -13.89 32.41
CA ASN A 187 -6.83 -15.14 32.67
C ASN A 187 -7.98 -15.33 31.65
N ASP A 188 -8.22 -16.56 31.20
CA ASP A 188 -9.21 -16.87 30.16
C ASP A 188 -10.68 -16.85 30.61
N ASP A 189 -10.93 -16.72 31.91
CA ASP A 189 -12.29 -16.60 32.49
C ASP A 189 -12.93 -15.20 32.29
N ASP A 190 -12.14 -14.19 31.92
CA ASP A 190 -12.62 -12.82 31.71
C ASP A 190 -12.58 -12.43 30.22
N HIS A 191 -13.75 -12.09 29.70
CA HIS A 191 -13.99 -11.72 28.31
C HIS A 191 -14.08 -10.20 28.09
N GLU A 192 -13.87 -9.35 29.10
CA GLU A 192 -13.88 -7.90 28.91
C GLU A 192 -12.72 -7.44 28.02
N SER A 193 -13.06 -7.08 26.78
CA SER A 193 -12.17 -6.39 25.86
C SER A 193 -12.28 -4.87 25.98
N ARG A 194 -11.29 -4.16 25.44
CA ARG A 194 -11.35 -2.71 25.16
C ARG A 194 -10.82 -2.43 23.76
N LEU A 195 -11.52 -1.54 23.06
CA LEU A 195 -11.01 -0.93 21.84
C LEU A 195 -10.15 0.28 22.22
N LEU A 196 -8.90 0.28 21.77
CA LEU A 196 -7.91 1.34 21.97
C LEU A 196 -7.36 1.77 20.60
N SER A 197 -6.74 2.94 20.52
CA SER A 197 -6.11 3.38 19.27
C SER A 197 -4.82 2.63 18.98
N TRP A 198 -4.47 2.52 17.70
CA TRP A 198 -3.15 2.07 17.26
C TRP A 198 -2.48 3.14 16.36
N PRO A 199 -1.25 3.60 16.68
CA PRO A 199 -0.42 3.20 17.82
C PRO A 199 -0.97 3.63 19.19
N PRO A 200 -0.61 2.95 20.29
CA PRO A 200 -1.24 3.12 21.59
C PRO A 200 -1.01 4.52 22.17
N GLN A 201 -2.07 5.11 22.72
CA GLN A 201 -2.05 6.46 23.27
C GLN A 201 -1.91 6.40 24.79
N VAL A 202 -0.89 7.04 25.36
CA VAL A 202 -0.67 7.09 26.82
C VAL A 202 -1.85 7.74 27.57
N SER A 203 -2.63 8.61 26.90
CA SER A 203 -3.88 9.14 27.44
C SER A 203 -4.95 8.05 27.64
N GLU A 204 -5.14 7.14 26.68
CA GLU A 204 -6.07 6.01 26.80
C GLU A 204 -5.55 4.96 27.80
N LEU A 205 -4.25 4.67 27.75
CA LEU A 205 -3.63 3.69 28.65
C LEU A 205 -3.72 4.09 30.13
N ARG A 206 -3.72 5.40 30.43
CA ARG A 206 -3.92 5.94 31.79
C ARG A 206 -5.30 5.68 32.39
N GLU A 207 -6.30 5.36 31.57
CA GLU A 207 -7.65 5.03 32.03
C GLU A 207 -7.82 3.53 32.35
N LEU A 208 -6.81 2.70 32.08
CA LEU A 208 -6.86 1.25 32.27
C LEU A 208 -6.37 0.82 33.67
N PRO A 209 -6.97 -0.23 34.29
CA PRO A 209 -6.52 -0.76 35.58
C PRO A 209 -5.05 -1.23 35.63
N ILE A 210 -4.46 -1.56 34.47
CA ILE A 210 -3.05 -1.95 34.34
C ILE A 210 -2.07 -0.78 34.44
N TRP A 211 -2.56 0.48 34.37
CA TRP A 211 -1.71 1.67 34.27
C TRP A 211 -0.62 1.78 35.35
N PRO A 212 -0.86 1.51 36.66
CA PRO A 212 0.18 1.65 37.68
C PRO A 212 1.42 0.78 37.44
N ARG A 213 1.24 -0.40 36.81
CA ARG A 213 2.35 -1.26 36.40
C ARG A 213 3.04 -0.73 35.14
N VAL A 214 2.27 -0.26 34.16
CA VAL A 214 2.80 0.36 32.94
C VAL A 214 3.64 1.59 33.27
N GLU A 215 3.17 2.48 34.15
CA GLU A 215 3.91 3.68 34.56
C GLU A 215 5.22 3.35 35.28
N GLN A 216 5.25 2.29 36.10
CA GLN A 216 6.47 1.78 36.74
C GLN A 216 7.45 1.19 35.70
N GLU A 217 6.96 0.41 34.74
CA GLU A 217 7.82 -0.17 33.68
C GLU A 217 8.38 0.94 32.78
N LEU A 218 7.56 1.90 32.33
CA LEU A 218 7.98 3.06 31.53
C LEU A 218 9.02 3.93 32.25
N ALA A 219 8.90 4.12 33.57
CA ALA A 219 9.86 4.87 34.38
C ALA A 219 11.22 4.17 34.56
N ALA A 220 11.33 2.89 34.18
CA ALA A 220 12.56 2.09 34.26
C ALA A 220 13.22 1.80 32.89
N LEU A 221 12.67 2.33 31.79
CA LEU A 221 13.19 2.12 30.44
C LEU A 221 14.51 2.87 30.16
N PRO A 222 15.34 2.38 29.22
CA PRO A 222 16.48 3.14 28.72
C PRO A 222 16.04 4.43 28.02
N SER A 223 16.93 5.42 27.98
CA SER A 223 16.66 6.72 27.34
C SER A 223 16.50 6.66 25.82
N GLN A 224 16.87 5.55 25.18
CA GLN A 224 16.66 5.24 23.76
C GLN A 224 16.36 3.73 23.63
N PRO A 225 15.37 3.32 22.80
CA PRO A 225 15.09 1.90 22.57
C PRO A 225 16.25 1.15 21.92
N THR A 226 16.49 -0.10 22.34
CA THR A 226 17.58 -0.96 21.92
C THR A 226 17.24 -2.44 22.15
N GLY A 227 17.80 -3.35 21.36
CA GLY A 227 17.60 -4.79 21.50
C GLY A 227 18.12 -5.57 20.29
N ASP A 228 18.54 -6.81 20.52
CA ASP A 228 19.15 -7.65 19.48
C ASP A 228 18.10 -8.26 18.52
N ASN A 229 16.85 -8.36 18.97
CA ASN A 229 15.69 -8.86 18.23
C ASN A 229 14.46 -7.95 18.41
N PHE A 230 13.37 -8.26 17.72
CA PHE A 230 12.14 -7.47 17.74
C PHE A 230 11.45 -7.43 19.12
N GLU A 231 11.50 -8.51 19.92
CA GLU A 231 10.96 -8.49 21.29
C GLU A 231 11.72 -7.51 22.17
N ASP A 232 13.04 -7.66 22.29
CA ASP A 232 13.87 -6.83 23.18
C ASP A 232 13.77 -5.35 22.81
N TYR A 233 13.80 -5.03 21.51
CA TYR A 233 13.67 -3.65 21.05
C TYR A 233 12.32 -3.04 21.45
N VAL A 234 11.21 -3.75 21.28
CA VAL A 234 9.87 -3.24 21.65
C VAL A 234 9.69 -3.18 23.16
N VAL A 235 10.16 -4.17 23.92
CA VAL A 235 10.12 -4.17 25.38
C VAL A 235 10.92 -3.00 25.96
N SER A 236 12.06 -2.64 25.34
CA SER A 236 12.84 -1.44 25.71
C SER A 236 12.15 -0.11 25.36
N MET A 237 11.15 -0.13 24.47
CA MET A 237 10.38 1.05 24.04
C MET A 237 9.13 1.31 24.88
N MET A 238 8.41 0.25 25.28
CA MET A 238 7.08 0.36 25.90
C MET A 238 6.86 -0.49 27.16
N GLY A 239 7.89 -1.20 27.64
CA GLY A 239 7.77 -2.12 28.77
C GLY A 239 7.15 -3.47 28.39
N ARG A 240 7.26 -4.44 29.31
CA ARG A 240 6.79 -5.81 29.11
C ARG A 240 5.27 -5.89 29.02
N THR A 241 4.56 -5.11 29.84
CA THR A 241 3.09 -5.12 29.92
C THR A 241 2.43 -4.67 28.62
N LEU A 242 2.94 -3.62 27.96
CA LEU A 242 2.38 -3.16 26.69
C LEU A 242 2.81 -4.07 25.53
N TYR A 243 4.04 -4.60 25.56
CA TYR A 243 4.48 -5.63 24.61
C TYR A 243 3.59 -6.88 24.65
N ASP A 244 3.33 -7.43 25.84
CA ASP A 244 2.48 -8.62 26.01
C ASP A 244 1.03 -8.36 25.56
N LEU A 245 0.51 -7.15 25.77
CA LEU A 245 -0.88 -6.77 25.49
C LEU A 245 -1.16 -6.48 24.00
N PHE A 246 -0.23 -5.82 23.31
CA PHE A 246 -0.43 -5.36 21.92
C PHE A 246 0.39 -6.14 20.88
N ILE A 247 1.55 -6.70 21.25
CA ILE A 247 2.61 -7.03 20.28
C ILE A 247 2.91 -8.52 20.23
N ARG A 248 3.13 -9.16 21.38
CA ARG A 248 3.63 -10.55 21.48
C ARG A 248 2.78 -11.52 20.67
N ASP A 249 1.50 -11.62 21.03
CA ASP A 249 0.54 -12.55 20.41
C ASP A 249 0.25 -12.14 18.96
N TYR A 250 0.13 -10.84 18.67
CA TYR A 250 -0.05 -10.34 17.29
C TYR A 250 1.12 -10.77 16.39
N THR A 251 2.35 -10.65 16.89
CA THR A 251 3.58 -10.97 16.16
C THR A 251 3.71 -12.47 15.95
N ALA A 252 3.47 -13.27 16.99
CA ALA A 252 3.45 -14.72 16.88
C ALA A 252 2.43 -15.22 15.85
N LYS A 253 1.22 -14.64 15.85
CA LYS A 253 0.15 -14.92 14.87
C LYS A 253 0.52 -14.46 13.46
N GLN A 254 0.93 -13.20 13.30
CA GLN A 254 1.28 -12.60 12.02
C GLN A 254 2.44 -13.31 11.32
N TRP A 255 3.49 -13.70 12.06
CA TRP A 255 4.72 -14.28 11.48
C TRP A 255 4.82 -15.80 11.61
N GLY A 256 4.06 -16.42 12.52
CA GLY A 256 4.10 -17.86 12.78
C GLY A 256 5.34 -18.31 13.57
N ARG A 257 6.06 -17.38 14.22
CA ARG A 257 7.27 -17.64 15.00
C ARG A 257 7.44 -16.62 16.15
N PRO A 258 8.24 -16.92 17.18
CA PRO A 258 8.57 -15.97 18.25
C PRO A 258 9.14 -14.64 17.74
N ALA A 259 8.79 -13.55 18.41
CA ALA A 259 9.35 -12.22 18.16
C ALA A 259 10.87 -12.15 18.37
N THR A 260 11.43 -13.04 19.19
CA THR A 260 12.87 -13.18 19.44
C THR A 260 13.68 -13.68 18.23
N GLU A 261 13.02 -14.25 17.21
CA GLU A 261 13.67 -14.70 15.96
C GLU A 261 13.65 -13.64 14.85
N LEU A 262 12.85 -12.57 15.02
CA LEU A 262 12.68 -11.49 14.05
C LEU A 262 13.71 -10.38 14.28
N SER A 263 14.23 -9.81 13.19
CA SER A 263 15.19 -8.70 13.28
C SER A 263 14.60 -7.48 13.97
N ALA A 264 15.35 -6.88 14.91
CA ALA A 264 15.00 -5.62 15.57
C ALA A 264 14.68 -4.48 14.58
N ARG A 265 15.23 -4.54 13.36
CA ARG A 265 14.98 -3.61 12.24
C ARG A 265 13.50 -3.42 11.89
N PHE A 266 12.62 -4.36 12.25
CA PHE A 266 11.17 -4.19 12.05
C PHE A 266 10.54 -3.13 12.96
N ALA A 267 11.00 -2.98 14.21
CA ALA A 267 10.31 -2.18 15.21
C ALA A 267 10.32 -0.66 14.94
N PRO A 268 11.45 0.00 14.60
CA PRO A 268 11.50 1.44 14.39
C PRO A 268 10.56 1.97 13.29
N LYS A 269 10.22 1.14 12.29
CA LYS A 269 9.32 1.49 11.19
C LYS A 269 7.84 1.17 11.45
N ARG A 270 7.51 0.43 12.52
CA ARG A 270 6.18 -0.20 12.70
C ARG A 270 5.58 -0.09 14.10
N VAL A 271 6.35 0.29 15.12
CA VAL A 271 5.89 0.36 16.52
C VAL A 271 6.24 1.73 17.12
N GLU A 272 5.28 2.35 17.80
CA GLU A 272 5.39 3.66 18.45
C GLU A 272 4.51 3.67 19.71
N LEU A 273 4.91 4.38 20.76
CA LEU A 273 4.07 4.71 21.92
C LEU A 273 3.80 6.21 21.90
N ARG A 274 2.54 6.64 21.87
CA ARG A 274 2.18 8.04 21.60
C ARG A 274 1.75 8.81 22.84
N HIS A 275 2.28 10.03 22.95
CA HIS A 275 2.06 10.96 24.04
C HIS A 275 1.40 12.28 23.59
N ASP A 276 1.25 12.48 22.28
CA ASP A 276 0.78 13.71 21.63
C ASP A 276 -0.73 13.72 21.31
N GLY A 277 -1.39 12.57 21.38
CA GLY A 277 -2.79 12.41 21.00
C GLY A 277 -3.01 12.22 19.48
N HIS A 278 -1.94 12.05 18.68
CA HIS A 278 -2.08 11.82 17.24
C HIS A 278 -2.57 10.40 16.96
N ARG A 279 -3.76 10.27 16.38
CA ARG A 279 -4.49 9.00 16.18
C ARG A 279 -4.47 8.48 14.73
N GLY A 280 -4.00 9.28 13.77
CA GLY A 280 -3.77 8.80 12.39
C GLY A 280 -2.56 7.86 12.36
N LEU A 281 -2.66 6.70 11.72
CA LEU A 281 -1.60 5.68 11.73
C LEU A 281 -0.27 6.28 11.26
N PHE A 282 -0.31 6.98 10.14
CA PHE A 282 0.84 7.64 9.52
C PHE A 282 0.99 9.09 10.01
N ARG A 283 2.22 9.61 9.91
CA ARG A 283 2.56 11.03 10.14
C ARG A 283 2.91 11.77 8.83
N ASP A 284 2.71 11.11 7.70
CA ASP A 284 3.07 11.60 6.37
C ASP A 284 2.22 12.79 5.90
N ARG A 285 2.87 13.69 5.13
CA ARG A 285 2.30 14.95 4.63
C ARG A 285 1.09 14.73 3.71
N TRP A 286 1.10 13.65 2.91
CA TRP A 286 0.01 13.29 2.01
C TRP A 286 -0.45 11.87 2.28
N GLN A 287 -1.77 11.68 2.40
CA GLN A 287 -2.40 10.39 2.67
C GLN A 287 -3.69 10.31 1.85
N TYR A 288 -3.84 9.28 1.02
CA TYR A 288 -4.88 9.17 0.02
C TYR A 288 -5.56 7.79 0.02
N PHE A 289 -6.84 7.76 -0.35
CA PHE A 289 -7.57 6.51 -0.58
C PHE A 289 -8.50 6.58 -1.80
N PRO A 290 -8.36 5.69 -2.80
CA PRO A 290 -9.15 5.67 -4.03
C PRO A 290 -10.54 5.01 -3.81
N PRO A 291 -11.67 5.73 -3.90
CA PRO A 291 -12.99 5.17 -3.59
C PRO A 291 -13.44 4.01 -4.50
N ASN A 292 -12.92 3.97 -5.72
CA ASN A 292 -13.22 2.95 -6.74
C ASN A 292 -12.22 1.77 -6.69
N GLY A 293 -11.27 1.77 -5.75
CA GLY A 293 -10.10 0.89 -5.76
C GLY A 293 -8.94 1.47 -6.56
N ILE A 294 -7.71 0.97 -6.34
CA ILE A 294 -6.51 1.55 -6.97
C ILE A 294 -6.37 1.23 -8.47
N ASN A 295 -7.13 0.25 -8.98
CA ASN A 295 -6.98 -0.28 -10.33
C ASN A 295 -7.08 0.83 -11.38
N GLU A 296 -8.05 1.76 -11.24
CA GLU A 296 -8.22 2.92 -12.13
C GLU A 296 -6.96 3.82 -12.18
N VAL A 297 -6.25 3.97 -11.06
CA VAL A 297 -5.00 4.76 -10.98
C VAL A 297 -3.86 4.02 -11.68
N ILE A 298 -3.76 2.71 -11.53
CA ILE A 298 -2.69 1.90 -12.13
C ILE A 298 -2.94 1.70 -13.65
N GLU A 299 -4.20 1.59 -14.06
CA GLU A 299 -4.62 1.66 -15.48
C GLU A 299 -4.34 3.04 -16.10
N SER A 300 -4.49 4.13 -15.32
CA SER A 300 -4.12 5.50 -15.73
C SER A 300 -2.59 5.65 -15.90
N VAL A 301 -1.79 5.11 -14.98
CA VAL A 301 -0.32 5.03 -15.11
C VAL A 301 0.06 4.28 -16.40
N LEU A 302 -0.48 3.07 -16.58
CA LEU A 302 -0.19 2.17 -17.69
C LEU A 302 -0.78 2.60 -19.04
N SER A 303 -1.56 3.68 -19.11
CA SER A 303 -2.31 4.07 -20.32
C SER A 303 -1.54 4.24 -21.66
N PRO A 304 -0.21 4.52 -21.70
CA PRO A 304 0.56 4.50 -22.94
C PRO A 304 1.40 3.21 -23.15
N VAL A 305 1.40 2.28 -22.18
CA VAL A 305 2.33 1.14 -22.09
C VAL A 305 1.68 -0.11 -22.68
N THR A 306 2.45 -0.97 -23.38
CA THR A 306 1.94 -2.29 -23.78
C THR A 306 1.80 -3.18 -22.54
N VAL A 307 0.61 -3.73 -22.28
CA VAL A 307 0.37 -4.62 -21.13
C VAL A 307 -0.24 -5.93 -21.59
N THR A 308 0.46 -7.03 -21.29
CA THR A 308 0.07 -8.40 -21.63
C THR A 308 -0.26 -9.17 -20.35
N LEU A 309 -1.54 -9.54 -20.21
CA LEU A 309 -2.11 -10.22 -19.05
C LEU A 309 -2.01 -11.75 -19.19
N ASN A 310 -2.32 -12.47 -18.11
CA ASN A 310 -2.32 -13.95 -18.04
C ASN A 310 -0.99 -14.61 -18.48
N THR A 311 0.13 -13.90 -18.30
CA THR A 311 1.46 -14.28 -18.80
C THR A 311 2.43 -14.41 -17.63
N GLU A 312 2.66 -15.65 -17.17
CA GLU A 312 3.78 -15.94 -16.26
C GLU A 312 5.10 -15.88 -17.03
N ILE A 313 6.07 -15.13 -16.49
CA ILE A 313 7.45 -15.08 -16.97
C ILE A 313 8.36 -15.65 -15.89
N THR A 314 9.30 -16.51 -16.28
CA THR A 314 10.28 -17.14 -15.38
C THR A 314 11.67 -17.18 -16.00
N ILE A 315 12.64 -17.77 -15.29
CA ILE A 315 13.99 -18.03 -15.81
C ILE A 315 13.98 -18.92 -17.07
N ASP A 316 12.93 -19.71 -17.30
CA ASP A 316 12.75 -20.54 -18.50
C ASP A 316 12.55 -19.67 -19.77
N ASP A 317 12.05 -18.44 -19.62
CA ASP A 317 11.82 -17.49 -20.72
C ASP A 317 13.08 -16.76 -21.18
N ALA A 318 14.20 -16.85 -20.43
CA ALA A 318 15.38 -16.02 -20.66
C ALA A 318 15.89 -16.09 -22.12
N GLY A 319 15.93 -17.29 -22.71
CA GLY A 319 16.37 -17.47 -24.09
C GLY A 319 15.46 -16.80 -25.15
N ARG A 320 14.19 -16.52 -24.83
CA ARG A 320 13.28 -15.71 -25.66
C ARG A 320 13.48 -14.21 -25.38
N LEU A 321 13.58 -13.84 -24.10
CA LEU A 321 13.77 -12.45 -23.70
C LEU A 321 15.08 -11.86 -24.24
N ASN A 322 16.16 -12.65 -24.29
CA ASN A 322 17.44 -12.28 -24.92
C ASN A 322 17.35 -12.06 -26.47
N GLN A 323 16.26 -12.47 -27.12
CA GLN A 323 16.03 -12.28 -28.56
C GLN A 323 15.07 -11.12 -28.87
N ASP A 324 14.07 -10.91 -28.00
CA ASP A 324 12.99 -9.94 -28.20
C ASP A 324 13.27 -8.55 -27.57
N TYR A 325 14.16 -8.47 -26.57
CA TYR A 325 14.38 -7.28 -25.73
C TYR A 325 15.87 -6.92 -25.54
N ASP A 326 16.15 -5.64 -25.37
CA ASP A 326 17.47 -5.10 -24.99
C ASP A 326 17.71 -5.13 -23.47
N ALA A 327 16.65 -5.24 -22.65
CA ALA A 327 16.74 -5.31 -21.18
C ALA A 327 15.49 -5.93 -20.52
N VAL A 328 15.64 -6.39 -19.27
CA VAL A 328 14.55 -6.95 -18.45
C VAL A 328 14.51 -6.30 -17.06
N ILE A 329 13.34 -5.85 -16.61
CA ILE A 329 13.08 -5.43 -15.23
C ILE A 329 12.23 -6.52 -14.54
N VAL A 330 12.80 -7.17 -13.53
CA VAL A 330 12.12 -8.21 -12.74
C VAL A 330 11.57 -7.59 -11.45
N THR A 331 10.25 -7.69 -11.21
CA THR A 331 9.62 -7.30 -9.94
C THR A 331 9.02 -8.47 -9.15
N ALA A 332 9.10 -9.69 -9.70
CA ALA A 332 8.61 -10.94 -9.10
C ALA A 332 9.52 -11.49 -7.98
N ALA A 333 9.02 -12.44 -7.18
CA ALA A 333 9.82 -13.13 -6.16
C ALA A 333 10.87 -14.04 -6.83
N LEU A 334 12.14 -13.93 -6.43
CA LEU A 334 13.23 -14.60 -7.16
C LEU A 334 13.27 -16.12 -6.95
N ASP A 335 12.76 -16.63 -5.84
CA ASP A 335 12.66 -18.08 -5.60
C ASP A 335 11.61 -18.72 -6.53
N ASP A 336 10.45 -18.07 -6.72
CA ASP A 336 9.45 -18.47 -7.73
C ASP A 336 10.01 -18.33 -9.16
N PHE A 337 10.59 -17.17 -9.49
CA PHE A 337 11.07 -16.84 -10.83
C PHE A 337 12.20 -17.77 -11.29
N ALA A 338 13.13 -18.10 -10.39
CA ALA A 338 14.27 -18.99 -10.66
C ALA A 338 13.95 -20.50 -10.54
N ARG A 339 12.64 -20.85 -10.47
CA ARG A 339 12.11 -22.23 -10.28
C ARG A 339 12.69 -22.94 -9.05
N CYS A 340 12.95 -22.20 -7.98
CA CYS A 340 13.45 -22.70 -6.69
C CYS A 340 12.51 -22.33 -5.51
N PRO A 341 11.19 -22.63 -5.61
CA PRO A 341 10.20 -22.11 -4.67
C PRO A 341 10.46 -22.59 -3.23
N GLY A 342 10.45 -21.65 -2.29
CA GLY A 342 10.69 -21.94 -0.87
C GLY A 342 12.15 -21.87 -0.42
N GLU A 343 13.07 -21.42 -1.29
CA GLU A 343 14.42 -20.99 -0.87
C GLU A 343 14.41 -19.63 -0.13
N LEU A 344 13.30 -18.90 -0.17
CA LEU A 344 13.09 -17.64 0.58
C LEU A 344 11.88 -17.79 1.52
N GLU A 345 12.05 -17.39 2.78
CA GLU A 345 10.96 -17.41 3.77
C GLU A 345 9.98 -16.24 3.55
N TRP A 346 8.93 -16.48 2.78
CA TRP A 346 7.83 -15.53 2.65
C TRP A 346 6.75 -15.74 3.71
N ARG A 347 6.20 -14.64 4.26
CA ARG A 347 4.95 -14.67 5.02
C ARG A 347 3.81 -14.13 4.18
N GLY A 348 2.74 -14.90 4.05
CA GLY A 348 1.51 -14.52 3.37
C GLY A 348 0.34 -14.30 4.30
N ILE A 349 -0.69 -13.66 3.76
CA ILE A 349 -2.03 -13.53 4.33
C ILE A 349 -3.07 -13.98 3.30
N GLU A 350 -4.27 -14.31 3.79
CA GLU A 350 -5.47 -14.59 3.00
C GLU A 350 -6.65 -13.81 3.59
N MET A 351 -7.40 -13.11 2.74
CA MET A 351 -8.52 -12.27 3.18
C MET A 351 -9.85 -13.04 3.05
N VAL A 352 -10.35 -13.56 4.17
CA VAL A 352 -11.66 -14.22 4.22
C VAL A 352 -12.74 -13.15 4.20
N SER A 353 -13.17 -12.80 2.98
CA SER A 353 -14.07 -11.68 2.71
C SER A 353 -15.53 -12.13 2.65
N GLN A 354 -16.42 -11.41 3.36
CA GLN A 354 -17.85 -11.68 3.39
C GLN A 354 -18.65 -10.39 3.18
N TYR A 355 -19.70 -10.46 2.37
CA TYR A 355 -20.68 -9.38 2.25
C TYR A 355 -21.74 -9.46 3.36
N HIS A 356 -22.03 -8.32 3.97
CA HIS A 356 -23.03 -8.16 5.02
C HIS A 356 -24.04 -7.08 4.62
N PRO A 357 -25.35 -7.36 4.53
CA PRO A 357 -26.36 -6.35 4.22
C PRO A 357 -26.50 -5.34 5.38
N THR A 358 -26.56 -4.04 5.06
CA THR A 358 -26.70 -2.96 6.05
C THR A 358 -28.05 -2.25 5.89
N ALA A 359 -28.67 -1.86 7.01
CA ALA A 359 -29.99 -1.22 7.00
C ALA A 359 -29.99 0.17 6.33
N GLU A 360 -28.85 0.86 6.36
CA GLU A 360 -28.62 2.15 5.69
C GLU A 360 -27.54 2.02 4.61
N SER A 361 -27.65 2.83 3.55
CA SER A 361 -26.70 2.83 2.43
C SER A 361 -25.29 3.31 2.82
N GLY A 362 -25.14 4.08 3.90
CA GLY A 362 -23.83 4.43 4.46
C GLY A 362 -23.29 3.41 5.47
N GLY A 363 -24.07 2.38 5.81
CA GLY A 363 -23.81 1.52 6.97
C GLY A 363 -22.53 0.69 6.89
N VAL A 364 -21.90 0.51 8.05
CA VAL A 364 -20.69 -0.29 8.29
C VAL A 364 -20.94 -1.32 9.40
N VAL A 365 -20.09 -2.34 9.52
CA VAL A 365 -20.24 -3.46 10.48
C VAL A 365 -19.13 -3.47 11.55
N THR A 366 -17.90 -3.05 11.21
CA THR A 366 -16.78 -2.98 12.15
C THR A 366 -16.62 -1.59 12.77
N PRO A 367 -15.87 -1.43 13.89
CA PRO A 367 -15.68 -0.13 14.53
C PRO A 367 -14.82 0.88 13.75
N ALA A 368 -14.00 0.42 12.79
CA ALA A 368 -13.08 1.23 11.99
C ALA A 368 -12.59 0.44 10.76
N TYR A 369 -12.06 1.13 9.74
CA TYR A 369 -11.52 0.50 8.52
C TYR A 369 -10.63 -0.70 8.84
N VAL A 370 -9.68 -0.56 9.78
CA VAL A 370 -8.90 -1.68 10.30
C VAL A 370 -9.08 -1.76 11.81
N THR A 371 -9.43 -2.95 12.30
CA THR A 371 -9.36 -3.24 13.75
C THR A 371 -8.55 -4.52 14.01
N ASN A 372 -7.43 -4.34 14.72
CA ASN A 372 -6.47 -5.38 15.08
C ASN A 372 -6.99 -6.23 16.25
N ARG A 373 -6.62 -7.52 16.22
CA ARG A 373 -6.95 -8.54 17.23
C ARG A 373 -5.65 -9.24 17.70
N PRO A 374 -4.84 -8.64 18.58
CA PRO A 374 -3.57 -9.21 19.05
C PRO A 374 -3.72 -10.59 19.71
N SER A 375 -4.64 -10.73 20.67
CA SER A 375 -4.79 -11.94 21.48
C SER A 375 -4.97 -13.21 20.64
N MET A 376 -4.34 -14.32 21.07
CA MET A 376 -4.51 -15.65 20.47
C MET A 376 -5.93 -16.21 20.57
N ARG A 377 -6.85 -15.58 21.33
CA ARG A 377 -8.28 -15.95 21.37
C ARG A 377 -9.02 -15.77 20.03
N VAL A 378 -8.48 -14.97 19.11
CA VAL A 378 -9.04 -14.71 17.78
C VAL A 378 -8.09 -15.28 16.70
N PRO A 379 -8.54 -16.07 15.72
CA PRO A 379 -7.64 -16.74 14.78
C PRO A 379 -7.00 -15.81 13.73
N TYR A 380 -7.70 -14.74 13.33
CA TYR A 380 -7.19 -13.72 12.41
C TYR A 380 -6.40 -12.60 13.13
N THR A 381 -5.61 -11.84 12.38
CA THR A 381 -4.82 -10.70 12.87
C THR A 381 -5.63 -9.42 12.99
N ARG A 382 -6.49 -9.16 12.01
CA ARG A 382 -7.32 -7.94 11.93
C ARG A 382 -8.55 -8.15 11.05
N THR A 383 -9.58 -7.33 11.27
CA THR A 383 -10.64 -7.12 10.27
C THR A 383 -10.30 -5.93 9.38
N VAL A 384 -10.77 -5.96 8.14
CA VAL A 384 -10.67 -4.88 7.15
C VAL A 384 -12.06 -4.61 6.58
N GLU A 385 -12.55 -3.37 6.68
CA GLU A 385 -13.83 -2.93 6.08
C GLU A 385 -13.62 -1.63 5.29
N THR A 386 -13.38 -1.78 3.98
CA THR A 386 -13.07 -0.69 3.04
C THR A 386 -14.10 0.43 2.98
N LYS A 387 -15.38 0.21 3.33
CA LYS A 387 -16.41 1.27 3.25
C LYS A 387 -16.09 2.47 4.15
N HIS A 388 -15.44 2.26 5.30
CA HIS A 388 -14.91 3.35 6.16
C HIS A 388 -13.95 4.30 5.42
N ALA A 389 -13.32 3.83 4.33
CA ALA A 389 -12.41 4.61 3.49
C ALA A 389 -13.05 5.02 2.15
N THR A 390 -13.80 4.15 1.46
CA THR A 390 -14.46 4.48 0.19
C THR A 390 -15.59 5.50 0.36
N GLY A 391 -16.37 5.38 1.43
CA GLY A 391 -17.59 6.17 1.66
C GLY A 391 -18.77 5.79 0.73
N GLN A 392 -18.73 4.62 0.08
CA GLN A 392 -19.78 4.18 -0.86
C GLN A 392 -21.18 4.18 -0.23
N GLN A 393 -22.13 4.79 -0.93
CA GLN A 393 -23.54 4.91 -0.50
C GLN A 393 -24.40 3.78 -1.10
N ILE A 394 -24.11 2.56 -0.68
CA ILE A 394 -24.77 1.31 -1.12
C ILE A 394 -25.21 0.49 0.11
N GLY A 395 -26.42 -0.07 0.05
CA GLY A 395 -26.91 -0.97 1.09
C GLY A 395 -26.11 -2.27 1.07
N GLY A 396 -25.44 -2.58 2.18
CA GLY A 396 -24.48 -3.69 2.29
C GLY A 396 -23.02 -3.24 2.23
N THR A 397 -22.15 -4.02 2.87
CA THR A 397 -20.72 -3.75 3.08
C THR A 397 -19.93 -5.05 3.00
N VAL A 398 -18.61 -4.98 2.92
CA VAL A 398 -17.72 -6.17 2.92
C VAL A 398 -16.76 -6.06 4.10
N VAL A 399 -16.70 -7.13 4.89
CA VAL A 399 -15.72 -7.29 5.97
C VAL A 399 -14.81 -8.45 5.60
N SER A 400 -13.51 -8.24 5.70
CA SER A 400 -12.50 -9.24 5.41
C SER A 400 -11.68 -9.56 6.66
N GLU A 401 -11.65 -10.82 7.08
CA GLU A 401 -10.78 -11.30 8.16
C GLU A 401 -9.41 -11.70 7.59
N GLU A 402 -8.32 -11.13 8.13
CA GLU A 402 -6.96 -11.39 7.66
C GLU A 402 -6.37 -12.64 8.35
N MET A 403 -6.28 -13.73 7.60
CA MET A 403 -5.71 -15.01 8.06
C MET A 403 -4.22 -15.10 7.69
N PRO A 404 -3.28 -15.09 8.65
CA PRO A 404 -1.85 -15.15 8.37
C PRO A 404 -1.36 -16.59 8.14
N GLY A 405 -0.30 -16.73 7.34
CA GLY A 405 0.34 -18.02 7.04
C GLY A 405 -0.10 -18.69 5.74
N ALA A 406 -0.91 -18.02 4.92
CA ALA A 406 -1.17 -18.44 3.55
C ALA A 406 0.14 -18.52 2.73
N PRO A 407 0.26 -19.42 1.73
CA PRO A 407 1.49 -19.62 0.93
C PRO A 407 1.78 -18.49 -0.09
N ARG A 408 1.28 -17.27 0.16
CA ARG A 408 1.36 -16.09 -0.73
C ARG A 408 2.54 -15.18 -0.34
N ARG A 409 3.14 -14.47 -1.29
CA ARG A 409 4.39 -13.73 -1.10
C ARG A 409 4.15 -12.27 -0.68
N HIS A 410 3.51 -12.03 0.46
CA HIS A 410 3.14 -10.67 0.89
C HIS A 410 4.28 -9.92 1.58
N TYR A 411 5.01 -10.58 2.48
CA TYR A 411 6.05 -9.97 3.32
C TYR A 411 7.32 -10.82 3.30
N PRO A 412 8.50 -10.24 3.06
CA PRO A 412 9.77 -10.92 3.29
C PRO A 412 10.01 -11.09 4.79
N VAL A 413 10.42 -12.27 5.23
CA VAL A 413 10.84 -12.53 6.61
C VAL A 413 12.30 -12.09 6.77
N LEU A 414 12.52 -11.02 7.53
CA LEU A 414 13.85 -10.52 7.89
C LEU A 414 14.27 -11.16 9.22
N THR A 415 15.04 -12.24 9.14
CA THR A 415 15.59 -12.96 10.30
C THR A 415 16.69 -12.14 10.98
N ALA A 416 16.94 -12.40 12.27
CA ALA A 416 18.00 -11.70 13.00
C ALA A 416 19.41 -11.89 12.39
N ASP A 417 19.64 -13.00 11.67
CA ASP A 417 20.92 -13.34 11.03
C ASP A 417 21.03 -12.89 9.57
N GLY A 418 19.98 -12.34 8.96
CA GLY A 418 19.94 -11.87 7.57
C GLY A 418 20.12 -12.98 6.51
N ALA A 419 19.77 -14.24 6.80
CA ALA A 419 19.93 -15.35 5.87
C ALA A 419 19.15 -15.16 4.57
N ASN A 420 17.88 -14.75 4.65
CA ASN A 420 17.04 -14.59 3.47
C ASN A 420 17.52 -13.45 2.55
N GLU A 421 18.01 -12.33 3.10
CA GLU A 421 18.60 -11.26 2.27
C GLU A 421 19.83 -11.75 1.49
N ARG A 422 20.68 -12.60 2.08
CA ARG A 422 21.81 -13.23 1.38
C ARG A 422 21.32 -14.18 0.28
N ARG A 423 20.34 -15.05 0.57
CA ARG A 423 19.82 -15.98 -0.44
C ARG A 423 19.13 -15.26 -1.61
N ASN A 424 18.49 -14.11 -1.37
CA ASN A 424 17.92 -13.31 -2.46
C ASN A 424 19.02 -12.67 -3.33
N ALA A 425 20.17 -12.30 -2.77
CA ALA A 425 21.31 -11.83 -3.56
C ALA A 425 21.90 -12.95 -4.43
N GLU A 426 22.11 -14.15 -3.86
CA GLU A 426 22.54 -15.34 -4.61
C GLU A 426 21.55 -15.71 -5.74
N LEU A 427 20.24 -15.57 -5.50
CA LEU A 427 19.20 -15.77 -6.51
C LEU A 427 19.21 -14.68 -7.58
N ALA A 428 19.49 -13.41 -7.23
CA ALA A 428 19.64 -12.32 -8.19
C ALA A 428 20.85 -12.54 -9.12
N GLU A 429 22.00 -12.95 -8.57
CA GLU A 429 23.19 -13.33 -9.35
C GLU A 429 22.90 -14.53 -10.27
N LYS A 430 22.25 -15.58 -9.75
CA LYS A 430 21.81 -16.74 -10.54
C LYS A 430 20.89 -16.35 -11.69
N VAL A 431 19.89 -15.49 -11.44
CA VAL A 431 18.93 -15.05 -12.46
C VAL A 431 19.63 -14.20 -13.51
N ALA A 432 20.43 -13.20 -13.13
CA ALA A 432 21.16 -12.36 -14.07
C ALA A 432 22.12 -13.18 -14.95
N GLY A 433 22.78 -14.19 -14.39
CA GLY A 433 23.67 -15.11 -15.11
C GLY A 433 22.99 -16.03 -16.14
N CYS A 434 21.67 -15.95 -16.32
CA CYS A 434 20.94 -16.66 -17.37
C CYS A 434 20.51 -15.77 -18.56
N PHE A 435 20.83 -14.47 -18.53
CA PHE A 435 20.48 -13.51 -19.59
C PHE A 435 21.76 -12.97 -20.27
N ASP A 436 21.68 -12.82 -21.59
CA ASP A 436 22.73 -12.17 -22.40
C ASP A 436 22.58 -10.63 -22.42
N ILE A 437 21.50 -10.12 -21.80
CA ILE A 437 21.08 -8.72 -21.74
C ILE A 437 20.98 -8.23 -20.28
N PRO A 438 21.07 -6.91 -20.01
CA PRO A 438 20.94 -6.36 -18.66
C PRO A 438 19.62 -6.74 -17.96
N VAL A 439 19.74 -7.25 -16.73
CA VAL A 439 18.62 -7.61 -15.84
C VAL A 439 18.63 -6.72 -14.61
N TYR A 440 17.50 -6.07 -14.33
CA TYR A 440 17.33 -5.12 -13.24
C TYR A 440 16.27 -5.61 -12.25
N PHE A 441 16.63 -5.69 -10.97
CA PHE A 441 15.71 -6.10 -9.90
C PHE A 441 15.15 -4.87 -9.18
N ALA A 442 13.82 -4.80 -9.03
CA ALA A 442 13.13 -3.66 -8.39
C ALA A 442 11.85 -4.10 -7.65
N GLY A 443 11.40 -3.27 -6.71
CA GLY A 443 10.16 -3.50 -5.97
C GLY A 443 10.27 -4.56 -4.86
N ARG A 444 9.17 -4.76 -4.14
CA ARG A 444 9.14 -5.56 -2.88
C ARG A 444 9.71 -6.96 -3.03
N LEU A 445 9.32 -7.68 -4.09
CA LEU A 445 9.59 -9.12 -4.18
C LEU A 445 11.00 -9.40 -4.70
N ALA A 446 11.37 -8.85 -5.85
CA ALA A 446 12.68 -9.08 -6.46
C ALA A 446 13.86 -8.60 -5.60
N THR A 447 13.64 -7.54 -4.79
CA THR A 447 14.68 -7.01 -3.88
C THR A 447 14.54 -7.47 -2.43
N TYR A 448 13.53 -8.32 -2.13
CA TYR A 448 13.25 -8.85 -0.79
C TYR A 448 13.13 -7.78 0.34
N ARG A 449 12.70 -6.56 0.00
CA ARG A 449 12.53 -5.44 0.95
C ARG A 449 11.07 -5.21 1.30
N TYR A 450 10.73 -5.17 2.59
CA TYR A 450 9.38 -4.78 3.06
C TYR A 450 9.18 -3.26 2.91
N ILE A 451 8.90 -2.83 1.68
CA ILE A 451 8.59 -1.45 1.29
C ILE A 451 7.07 -1.18 1.24
N ASN A 452 6.68 0.06 1.53
CA ASN A 452 5.34 0.62 1.36
C ASN A 452 5.04 0.94 -0.13
N GLN A 453 3.85 1.49 -0.43
CA GLN A 453 3.47 1.84 -1.81
C GLN A 453 4.31 2.98 -2.40
N ASP A 454 4.61 4.01 -1.61
CA ASP A 454 5.38 5.17 -2.05
C ASP A 454 6.88 4.84 -2.21
N GLU A 455 7.45 4.09 -1.28
CA GLU A 455 8.78 3.49 -1.41
C GLU A 455 8.87 2.62 -2.68
N ALA A 456 7.81 1.88 -3.05
CA ALA A 456 7.77 1.06 -4.27
C ALA A 456 7.62 1.86 -5.58
N ILE A 457 7.16 3.11 -5.52
CA ILE A 457 7.08 4.06 -6.65
C ILE A 457 8.42 4.80 -6.79
N ALA A 458 9.04 5.22 -5.68
CA ALA A 458 10.38 5.80 -5.68
C ALA A 458 11.43 4.80 -6.23
N ASP A 459 11.32 3.52 -5.86
CA ASP A 459 12.16 2.44 -6.40
C ASP A 459 11.92 2.20 -7.90
N ALA A 460 10.70 2.48 -8.39
CA ALA A 460 10.33 2.41 -9.80
C ALA A 460 10.94 3.54 -10.63
N MET A 461 10.94 4.76 -10.07
CA MET A 461 11.63 5.92 -10.65
C MET A 461 13.13 5.64 -10.74
N ALA A 462 13.76 5.22 -9.64
CA ALA A 462 15.20 4.95 -9.60
C ALA A 462 15.65 3.82 -10.56
N VAL A 463 14.83 2.77 -10.78
CA VAL A 463 15.17 1.76 -11.82
C VAL A 463 14.92 2.28 -13.23
N ALA A 464 13.86 3.06 -13.47
CA ALA A 464 13.60 3.64 -14.79
C ALA A 464 14.71 4.60 -15.21
N ASP A 465 15.15 5.49 -14.32
CA ASP A 465 16.24 6.44 -14.58
C ASP A 465 17.54 5.68 -14.92
N ARG A 466 17.95 4.71 -14.09
CA ARG A 466 19.15 3.88 -14.35
C ARG A 466 19.06 3.15 -15.69
N VAL A 467 17.92 2.53 -15.99
CA VAL A 467 17.71 1.80 -17.26
C VAL A 467 17.76 2.76 -18.44
N ALA A 468 17.18 3.96 -18.31
CA ALA A 468 17.24 4.98 -19.35
C ALA A 468 18.68 5.50 -19.57
N GLU A 469 19.47 5.71 -18.52
CA GLU A 469 20.88 6.08 -18.61
C GLU A 469 21.72 4.99 -19.28
N GLU A 470 21.66 3.75 -18.78
CA GLU A 470 22.45 2.61 -19.30
C GLU A 470 22.05 2.18 -20.72
N LEU A 471 20.81 2.44 -21.16
CA LEU A 471 20.34 2.16 -22.52
C LEU A 471 20.36 3.38 -23.47
N SER A 472 20.74 4.57 -22.99
CA SER A 472 20.98 5.75 -23.85
C SER A 472 22.46 5.95 -24.21
N GLY A 473 23.36 5.23 -23.54
CA GLY A 473 24.78 5.10 -23.89
C GLY A 473 25.06 4.11 -25.02
#